data_AF-A0A662IYX3-F1
#
_entry.id   AF-A0A662IYX3-F1
#
_cell.length_a   1.000
_cell.length_b   1.000
_cell.length_c   1.000
_cell.angle_alpha   90.00
_cell.angle_beta   90.00
_cell.angle_gamma   90.00
#
_symmetry.space_group_name_H-M   'P 1'
#
loop_
_entity.id
_entity.type
_entity.pdbx_description
1 polymer ?
#
loop_
_entity_poly.entity_id
_entity_poly.type
_entity_poly.pdbx_seq_one_letter_code
_entity_poly.pdbx_strand_id
1 'polypeptide(L)' 'MPSKSDLKILTVHLPDAYIEGLNKLVDLKFYPNRSEAIRVAIRDLLRKELWERPRRMMVEEARMFG' A
#
# COMPACT_ATOMS: atom_id res chain seq x y z
N MET A 1 -1.64 -8.68 -16.26
CA MET A 1 -1.97 -8.78 -14.83
C MET A 1 -1.07 -9.84 -14.23
N PRO A 2 -0.46 -9.62 -13.06
CA PRO A 2 0.30 -10.67 -12.41
C PRO A 2 -0.61 -11.89 -12.21
N SER A 3 -0.09 -13.06 -12.56
CA SER A 3 -0.77 -14.34 -12.40
C SER A 3 -0.78 -14.72 -10.92
N LYS A 4 -1.73 -15.56 -10.49
CA LYS A 4 -1.79 -16.08 -9.10
C LYS A 4 -0.49 -16.81 -8.70
N SER A 5 0.29 -17.28 -9.69
CA SER A 5 1.64 -17.87 -9.54
C SER A 5 2.71 -16.89 -9.04
N ASP A 6 2.47 -15.58 -9.14
CA ASP A 6 3.48 -14.55 -8.88
C ASP A 6 3.42 -14.02 -7.44
N LEU A 7 2.41 -14.44 -6.66
CA LEU A 7 2.28 -14.06 -5.26
C LEU A 7 3.25 -14.86 -4.38
N LYS A 8 4.07 -14.14 -3.61
CA LYS A 8 4.96 -14.70 -2.59
C LYS A 8 4.36 -14.52 -1.21
N ILE A 9 4.56 -15.48 -0.31
CA ILE A 9 4.18 -15.36 1.10
C ILE A 9 5.22 -14.50 1.81
N LEU A 10 4.75 -13.52 2.57
CA LEU A 10 5.56 -12.70 3.45
C LEU A 10 4.99 -12.81 4.86
N THR A 11 5.84 -13.15 5.83
CA THR A 11 5.49 -13.15 7.26
C THR A 11 5.98 -11.86 7.89
N VAL A 12 5.10 -11.17 8.61
CA VAL A 12 5.41 -9.93 9.33
C VAL A 12 4.79 -9.97 10.72
N HIS A 13 5.43 -9.30 11.68
CA HIS A 13 4.85 -9.07 13.00
C HIS A 13 4.18 -7.70 13.04
N LEU A 14 2.93 -7.65 13.51
CA LEU A 14 2.15 -6.43 13.64
C LEU A 14 1.60 -6.34 15.07
N PRO A 15 1.46 -5.13 15.64
CA PRO A 15 0.72 -4.93 16.89
C PRO A 15 -0.71 -5.45 16.78
N ASP A 16 -1.27 -5.97 17.88
CA ASP A 16 -2.61 -6.57 17.90
C ASP A 16 -3.69 -5.59 17.44
N ALA A 17 -3.58 -4.31 17.83
CA ALA A 17 -4.51 -3.26 17.41
C ALA A 17 -4.62 -3.12 15.88
N TYR A 18 -3.54 -3.39 15.13
CA TYR A 18 -3.56 -3.31 13.67
C TYR A 18 -4.22 -4.55 13.06
N ILE A 19 -4.02 -5.71 13.67
CA ILE A 19 -4.69 -6.96 13.27
C ILE A 19 -6.20 -6.82 13.49
N GLU A 20 -6.63 -6.25 14.62
CA GLU A 20 -8.03 -5.95 14.90
C GLU A 20 -8.61 -4.94 13.91
N GLY A 21 -7.87 -3.88 13.58
CA GLY A 21 -8.27 -2.94 12.54
C GLY A 21 -8.49 -3.62 11.19
N LEU A 22 -7.58 -4.51 10.78
CA LEU A 22 -7.71 -5.30 9.56
C LEU A 22 -8.92 -6.24 9.60
N ASN A 23 -9.22 -6.86 10.74
CA ASN A 23 -10.42 -7.68 10.91
C ASN A 23 -11.69 -6.84 10.70
N LYS A 24 -11.79 -5.67 11.35
CA LYS A 24 -12.94 -4.76 11.19
C LYS A 24 -13.15 -4.35 9.73
N LEU A 25 -12.08 -4.07 8.99
CA LEU A 25 -12.18 -3.74 7.57
C LEU A 25 -12.78 -4.88 6.72
N VAL A 26 -12.50 -6.13 7.08
CA VAL A 26 -13.05 -7.32 6.42
C VAL A 26 -14.49 -7.58 6.87
N ASP A 27 -14.78 -7.42 8.15
CA ASP A 27 -16.11 -7.61 8.72
C ASP A 27 -17.12 -6.62 8.13
N LEU A 28 -16.70 -5.37 7.93
CA LEU A 28 -17.45 -4.32 7.26
C LEU A 28 -17.54 -4.49 5.73
N LYS A 29 -16.98 -5.58 5.17
CA LYS A 29 -16.97 -5.90 3.74
C LYS A 29 -16.26 -4.88 2.85
N PHE A 30 -15.42 -4.00 3.40
CA PHE A 30 -14.59 -3.11 2.59
C PHE A 30 -13.50 -3.86 1.83
N TYR A 31 -13.01 -4.96 2.39
CA TYR A 31 -12.07 -5.85 1.72
C TYR A 31 -12.50 -7.30 1.87
N PRO A 32 -12.21 -8.16 0.88
CA PRO A 32 -12.58 -9.57 0.92
C PRO A 32 -11.80 -10.37 1.97
N ASN A 33 -10.58 -9.95 2.31
CA ASN A 33 -9.74 -10.56 3.34
C ASN A 33 -8.60 -9.61 3.76
N ARG A 34 -7.93 -9.95 4.86
CA ARG A 34 -6.79 -9.18 5.40
C ARG A 34 -5.66 -9.02 4.39
N SER A 35 -5.34 -10.08 3.64
CA SER A 35 -4.25 -10.06 2.66
C SER A 35 -4.51 -9.09 1.50
N GLU A 36 -5.77 -8.86 1.12
CA GLU A 36 -6.14 -7.85 0.12
C GLU A 36 -6.03 -6.44 0.69
N ALA A 37 -6.51 -6.22 1.92
CA ALA A 37 -6.36 -4.93 2.61
C ALA A 37 -4.87 -4.53 2.77
N ILE A 38 -4.02 -5.48 3.17
CA ILE A 38 -2.57 -5.27 3.28
C ILE A 38 -1.96 -4.97 1.90
N ARG A 39 -2.32 -5.72 0.86
CA ARG A 39 -1.82 -5.48 -0.51
C ARG A 39 -2.20 -4.09 -1.02
N VAL A 40 -3.41 -3.62 -0.72
CA VAL A 40 -3.88 -2.27 -1.06
C VAL A 40 -3.05 -1.22 -0.33
N ALA A 41 -2.88 -1.36 0.99
CA ALA A 41 -2.07 -0.42 1.77
C ALA A 41 -0.62 -0.33 1.28
N ILE A 42 0.01 -1.47 0.96
CA ILE A 42 1.37 -1.51 0.41
C ILE A 42 1.44 -0.84 -0.96
N ARG A 43 0.49 -1.14 -1.86
CA ARG A 43 0.46 -0.53 -3.20
C ARG A 43 0.33 0.98 -3.12
N ASP A 44 -0.56 1.47 -2.27
CA ASP A 44 -0.82 2.90 -2.13
C ASP A 44 0.39 3.61 -1.51
N LEU A 45 1.07 2.97 -0.55
CA LEU A 45 2.35 3.44 0.00
C LEU A 45 3.42 3.54 -1.08
N LEU A 46 3.63 2.47 -1.87
CA LEU A 46 4.64 2.44 -2.93
C LEU A 46 4.37 3.50 -4.00
N ARG A 47 3.11 3.65 -4.42
CA ARG A 47 2.73 4.67 -5.39
C ARG A 47 3.05 6.07 -4.87
N LYS A 48 2.66 6.38 -3.64
CA LYS A 48 2.89 7.69 -3.02
C LYS A 48 4.37 8.00 -2.85
N GLU A 49 5.13 7.05 -2.30
CA GLU A 49 6.49 7.30 -1.85
C GLU A 49 7.53 7.09 -2.95
N LEU A 50 7.33 6.14 -3.86
CA LEU A 50 8.30 5.81 -4.91
C LEU A 50 7.99 6.48 -6.26
N TRP A 51 6.72 6.64 -6.62
CA TRP A 51 6.36 7.12 -7.98
C TRP A 51 5.92 8.58 -8.00
N GLU A 52 5.19 9.03 -6.97
CA GLU A 52 4.63 10.37 -6.92
C GLU A 52 5.58 11.38 -6.26
N ARG A 53 6.26 11.02 -5.17
CA ARG A 53 7.21 11.91 -4.49
C ARG A 53 8.35 12.41 -5.39
N PRO A 54 9.12 11.55 -6.09
CA PRO A 54 10.22 12.04 -6.93
C PRO A 54 9.72 12.93 -8.06
N ARG A 55 8.60 12.56 -8.70
CA ARG A 55 7.97 13.38 -9.76
C ARG A 55 7.60 14.78 -9.24
N ARG A 56 7.10 14.87 -8.00
CA ARG A 56 6.73 16.13 -7.38
C ARG A 56 7.96 17.00 -7.07
N MET A 57 9.04 16.40 -6.57
CA MET A 57 10.31 17.09 -6.34
C MET A 57 10.89 17.66 -7.65
N MET A 58 10.87 16.89 -8.74
CA MET A 58 11.35 17.35 -10.05
C MET A 58 10.53 18.53 -10.60
N VAL A 59 9.20 18.49 -10.43
CA VAL A 59 8.31 19.60 -10.85
C VAL A 59 8.53 20.84 -9.99
N GLU A 60 8.78 20.68 -8.69
CA GLU A 60 9.07 21.77 -7.78
C GLU A 60 10.43 22.41 -8.09
N GLU A 61 11.50 21.62 -8.30
CA GLU A 61 12.81 22.13 -8.73
C GLU A 61 12.72 22.90 -10.05
N ALA A 62 12.06 22.34 -11.08
CA ALA A 62 11.91 23.00 -12.37
C ALA A 62 11.15 24.34 -12.30
N ARG A 63 10.26 24.54 -11.32
CA ARG A 63 9.56 25.80 -11.07
C ARG A 63 10.37 26.81 -10.26
N MET A 64 11.33 26.35 -9.46
CA MET A 64 12.16 27.19 -8.60
C MET A 64 13.40 27.72 -9.34
N PHE A 65 13.88 26.98 -10.33
CA PHE A 65 15.04 27.35 -11.16
C PHE A 65 14.67 27.74 -12.60
N GLY A 66 13.37 27.91 -12.88
CA GLY A 66 12.82 28.36 -14.16
C GLY A 66 12.27 29.77 -14.11
#